data_AF-A0A3D2UZF7-F1
#
_entry.id   AF-A0A3D2UZF7-F1
#
_cell.length_a   1.000
_cell.length_b   1.000
_cell.length_c   1.000
_cell.angle_alpha   90.00
_cell.angle_beta   90.00
_cell.angle_gamma   90.00
#
_symmetry.space_group_name_H-M   'P 1'
#
loop_
_entity.id
_entity.type
_entity.pdbx_description
1 polymer ?
#
loop_
_entity_poly.entity_id
_entity_poly.type
_entity_poly.pdbx_seq_one_letter_code
_entity_poly.pdbx_strand_id
1 'polypeptide(L)' 'MKLRTGDNLYEPLSRNTGEITSIIEHPDGKVVKVRWRLDGQLPHDTELFYKKVQRCIRDGLYEHTPKQDST' A
#
# COMPACT_ATOMS: atom_id res chain seq x y z
N MET A 1 8.39 5.60 9.36
CA MET A 1 7.09 5.94 8.73
C MET A 1 6.01 5.00 9.22
N LYS A 2 4.81 5.51 9.53
CA LYS A 2 3.65 4.73 9.99
C LYS A 2 2.56 4.75 8.89
N LEU A 3 2.37 3.61 8.24
CA LEU A 3 1.29 3.35 7.29
C LEU A 3 -0.07 3.31 7.99
N ARG A 4 -1.11 3.76 7.29
CA ARG A 4 -2.50 3.79 7.75
C ARG A 4 -3.45 3.34 6.64
N THR A 5 -4.65 2.92 7.03
CA THR A 5 -5.74 2.71 6.07
C THR A 5 -6.11 4.02 5.37
N GLY A 6 -6.27 3.96 4.06
CA GLY A 6 -6.51 5.09 3.14
C GLY A 6 -5.24 5.76 2.61
N ASP A 7 -4.06 5.34 3.06
CA ASP A 7 -2.81 5.76 2.43
C ASP A 7 -2.72 5.20 1.02
N ASN A 8 -2.18 5.98 0.09
CA ASN A 8 -1.93 5.56 -1.28
C ASN A 8 -0.45 5.18 -1.49
N LEU A 9 -0.25 4.17 -2.33
CA LEU A 9 1.03 3.68 -2.80
C LEU A 9 1.02 3.79 -4.33
N TYR A 10 2.09 4.32 -4.91
CA TYR A 10 2.29 4.29 -6.35
C TYR A 10 3.52 3.45 -6.68
N GLU A 11 3.36 2.50 -7.60
CA GLU A 11 4.42 1.60 -8.07
C GLU A 11 4.85 2.03 -9.49
N PRO A 12 6.00 2.72 -9.64
CA PRO A 12 6.34 3.42 -10.88
C PRO A 12 6.60 2.51 -12.09
N LEU A 13 7.10 1.28 -11.89
CA LEU A 13 7.45 0.39 -13.01
C LEU A 13 6.21 -0.10 -13.74
N SER A 14 5.14 -0.41 -13.01
CA SER A 14 3.86 -0.80 -13.60
C SER A 14 2.88 0.36 -13.77
N ARG A 15 3.20 1.56 -13.27
CA ARG A 15 2.29 2.72 -13.20
C ARG A 15 0.99 2.39 -12.49
N ASN A 16 1.11 1.70 -11.36
CA ASN A 16 -0.03 1.17 -10.62
C ASN A 16 -0.25 1.92 -9.30
N THR A 17 -1.49 2.33 -9.06
CA THR A 17 -1.88 3.02 -7.82
C THR A 17 -2.63 2.05 -6.91
N GLY A 18 -2.19 1.95 -5.66
CA GLY A 18 -2.78 1.10 -4.65
C GLY A 18 -3.22 1.86 -3.42
N GLU A 19 -4.38 1.53 -2.87
CA GLU A 19 -4.86 2.08 -1.59
C GLU A 19 -4.71 1.02 -0.49
N ILE A 20 -4.16 1.41 0.66
CA ILE A 20 -4.18 0.55 1.84
C ILE A 20 -5.61 0.48 2.36
N THR A 21 -6.26 -0.66 2.22
CA THR A 21 -7.65 -0.87 2.63
C THR A 21 -7.79 -1.44 4.04
N SER A 22 -6.75 -2.12 4.54
CA SER A 22 -6.73 -2.68 5.89
C SER A 22 -5.32 -2.94 6.39
N ILE A 23 -5.15 -2.92 7.71
CA ILE A 23 -3.95 -3.35 8.41
C ILE A 23 -4.39 -4.34 9.49
N ILE A 24 -3.88 -5.57 9.42
CA ILE A 24 -4.33 -6.71 10.20
C ILE A 24 -3.18 -7.20 11.08
N GLU A 25 -3.45 -7.50 12.35
CA GLU A 25 -2.48 -8.16 13.23
C GLU A 25 -2.37 -9.65 12.86
N HIS A 26 -1.15 -10.15 12.68
CA HIS A 26 -0.86 -11.54 12.37
C HIS A 26 0.32 -12.03 13.24
N PRO A 27 0.40 -13.33 13.59
CA PRO A 27 1.46 -13.84 14.48
C PRO A 27 2.88 -13.46 14.08
N ASP A 28 3.17 -13.44 12.77
CA ASP A 28 4.48 -13.08 12.21
C ASP A 28 4.70 -11.56 11.99
N GLY A 29 3.81 -10.73 12.53
CA GLY A 29 3.80 -9.28 12.38
C GLY A 29 2.62 -8.78 11.57
N LYS A 30 2.54 -7.47 11.33
CA LYS A 30 1.36 -6.86 10.68
C LYS A 30 1.31 -7.16 9.18
N VAL A 31 0.11 -7.41 8.67
CA VAL A 31 -0.19 -7.53 7.24
C VAL A 31 -0.96 -6.30 6.78
N VAL A 32 -0.64 -5.81 5.58
CA VAL A 32 -1.26 -4.67 4.92
C VAL A 32 -1.98 -5.21 3.69
N LYS A 33 -3.27 -4.90 3.58
CA LYS A 33 -4.06 -5.21 2.39
C LYS A 33 -4.08 -3.99 1.49
N VAL A 34 -3.57 -4.14 0.27
CA VAL A 34 -3.50 -3.07 -0.74
C VAL A 34 -4.42 -3.40 -1.90
N ARG A 35 -5.33 -2.49 -2.25
CA ARG A 35 -6.18 -2.58 -3.43
C ARG A 35 -5.54 -1.81 -4.57
N TRP A 36 -5.04 -2.52 -5.57
CA TRP A 36 -4.42 -1.95 -6.75
C TRP A 36 -5.45 -1.61 -7.83
N ARG A 37 -5.19 -0.52 -8.55
CA ARG A 37 -5.98 0.00 -9.66
C ARG A 37 -5.01 0.31 -10.79
N LEU A 38 -4.84 -0.67 -11.66
CA LEU A 38 -4.05 -0.54 -12.87
C LEU A 38 -5.00 -0.26 -14.04
N ASP A 39 -4.65 0.72 -14.88
CA ASP A 39 -5.45 1.10 -16.04
C ASP A 39 -5.71 -0.09 -16.96
N GLY A 40 -6.97 -0.28 -17.34
CA GLY A 40 -7.41 -1.39 -18.19
C GLY A 40 -7.56 -2.73 -17.48
N GLN A 41 -7.41 -2.80 -16.15
CA GLN A 41 -7.62 -4.00 -15.36
C GLN A 41 -8.67 -3.80 -14.27
N LEU A 42 -9.32 -4.89 -13.86
CA LEU A 42 -10.16 -4.86 -12.68
C LEU A 42 -9.32 -4.62 -11.43
N PRO A 43 -9.82 -3.84 -10.44
CA PRO A 43 -9.14 -3.70 -9.16
C PRO A 43 -8.90 -5.05 -8.52
N HIS A 44 -7.71 -5.25 -7.96
CA HIS A 44 -7.34 -6.48 -7.28
C HIS A 44 -6.64 -6.19 -5.96
N ASP A 45 -6.84 -7.08 -4.99
CA ASP A 45 -6.29 -6.94 -3.66
C ASP A 45 -5.03 -7.81 -3.52
N THR A 46 -4.04 -7.30 -2.79
CA THR A 46 -2.85 -8.05 -2.38
C THR A 46 -2.64 -7.92 -0.88
N GLU A 47 -2.08 -8.96 -0.26
CA GLU A 47 -1.67 -8.94 1.13
C GLU A 47 -0.14 -8.95 1.21
N LEU A 48 0.41 -7.96 1.91
CA LEU A 48 1.85 -7.77 2.03
C LEU A 48 2.19 -7.56 3.50
N PHE A 49 3.27 -8.16 3.98
CA PHE A 49 3.76 -7.81 5.31
C PHE A 49 4.12 -6.33 5.39
N TYR A 50 3.75 -5.70 6.49
CA TYR A 50 4.01 -4.28 6.77
C TYR A 50 5.48 -3.91 6.57
N LYS A 51 6.39 -4.78 7.03
CA LYS A 51 7.84 -4.61 6.86
C LYS A 51 8.28 -4.58 5.38
N LYS A 52 7.59 -5.33 4.51
CA LYS A 52 7.87 -5.34 3.07
C LYS A 52 7.45 -4.02 2.45
N VAL A 53 6.26 -3.52 2.77
CA VAL A 53 5.77 -2.23 2.26
C VAL A 53 6.68 -1.09 2.70
N GLN A 54 7.07 -1.04 3.97
CA GLN A 54 8.03 -0.04 4.47
C GLN A 54 9.37 -0.10 3.74
N ARG A 55 9.89 -1.31 3.49
CA ARG A 55 11.11 -1.51 2.72
C ARG A 55 10.96 -0.99 1.29
N CYS A 56 9.87 -1.35 0.59
CA CYS A 56 9.64 -0.88 -0.78
C CYS A 56 9.61 0.65 -0.86
N ILE A 57 8.99 1.32 0.11
CA ILE A 57 8.94 2.79 0.13
C ILE A 57 10.33 3.38 0.40
N ARG A 58 11.06 2.84 1.39
CA ARG A 58 12.43 3.28 1.69
C ARG A 58 13.37 3.08 0.50
N ASP A 59 13.24 1.97 -0.20
CA ASP A 59 14.08 1.59 -1.34
C ASP A 59 13.61 2.28 -2.64
N GLY A 60 12.58 3.13 -2.61
CA GLY A 60 12.07 3.88 -3.77
C GLY A 60 11.25 3.07 -4.77
N LEU A 61 10.88 1.84 -4.43
CA LEU A 61 10.03 0.98 -5.27
C LEU A 61 8.56 1.38 -5.20
N TYR A 62 8.12 1.95 -4.08
CA TYR A 62 6.80 2.58 -3.93
C TYR A 62 6.96 4.04 -3.53
N GLU A 63 6.18 4.91 -4.14
CA GLU A 63 5.94 6.26 -3.63
C GLU A 63 4.75 6.19 -2.66
N HIS A 64 4.84 6.89 -1.53
CA HIS A 64 3.80 6.88 -0.49
C HIS A 64 3.17 8.25 -0.33
N THR A 65 1.85 8.28 -0.42
CA THR A 65 1.04 9.46 -0.15
C THR A 65 0.12 9.15 1.02
N PRO A 66 0.32 9.79 2.19
CA PRO A 66 -0.57 9.62 3.34
C PRO A 66 -2.01 9.97 3.00
N LYS A 67 -2.97 9.29 3.63
CA LYS A 67 -4.38 9.71 3.59
C LYS A 67 -4.47 11.18 4.03
N GLN A 68 -5.12 12.02 3.23
CA GLN A 68 -5.48 13.36 3.67
C GLN A 68 -6.68 13.24 4.62
N ASP A 69 -6.51 13.70 5.85
CA ASP A 69 -7.63 13.86 6.77
C ASP A 69 -8.45 15.06 6.29
N SER A 70 -9.75 14.86 6.05
CA SER A 70 -10.67 15.96 5.72
C SER A 70 -10.67 16.94 6.89
N THR A 71 -10.27 18.19 6.63
CA THR A 71 -10.29 19.29 7.61
C THR A 71 -11.72 19.73 7.89
#